data_AF-A0A2M8AD42-F1
#
_entry.id   AF-A0A2M8AD42-F1
#
_cell.length_a   1.000
_cell.length_b   1.000
_cell.length_c   1.000
_cell.angle_alpha   90.00
_cell.angle_beta   90.00
_cell.angle_gamma   90.00
#
_symmetry.space_group_name_H-M   'P 1'
#
loop_
_entity.id
_entity.type
_entity.pdbx_description
1 polymer ?
#
loop_
_entity_poly.entity_id
_entity_poly.type
_entity_poly.pdbx_seq_one_letter_code
_entity_poly.pdbx_strand_id
1 'polypeptide(L)'
;MENWTLTWTKLTPLEKKSVEALPNDLPGVYRLSYKAEDGNYYVFYVGKAEDINVRLSQHLSPNEDNVCIKNYISTKSCFFRYAKITESYIRDAAEKQMYKQHEPTCNDKEPDGRDDVKVNLT
;
A
#
# COMPACT_ATOMS: atom_id res chain seq x y z
N MET A 1 -8.63 -15.13 -18.61
CA MET A 1 -8.01 -13.85 -18.21
C MET A 1 -9.10 -13.06 -17.52
N GLU A 2 -9.04 -13.03 -16.20
CA GLU A 2 -9.99 -12.31 -15.37
C GLU A 2 -9.55 -10.85 -15.26
N ASN A 3 -10.51 -9.91 -15.34
CA ASN A 3 -10.24 -8.48 -15.27
C ASN A 3 -10.93 -7.92 -14.02
N TRP A 4 -10.19 -7.15 -13.23
CA TRP A 4 -10.68 -6.55 -11.98
C TRP A 4 -10.32 -5.06 -11.96
N THR A 5 -11.17 -4.21 -11.36
CA THR A 5 -10.90 -2.76 -11.27
C THR A 5 -10.88 -2.35 -9.81
N LEU A 6 -9.79 -1.70 -9.37
CA LEU A 6 -9.67 -1.23 -8.00
C LEU A 6 -10.53 0.02 -7.77
N THR A 7 -11.30 0.01 -6.68
CA THR A 7 -11.91 1.24 -6.15
C THR A 7 -11.00 1.81 -5.08
N TRP A 8 -10.16 2.78 -5.46
CA TRP A 8 -9.23 3.42 -4.55
C TRP A 8 -9.92 4.42 -3.61
N THR A 9 -9.49 4.43 -2.36
CA THR A 9 -9.80 5.53 -1.45
C THR A 9 -9.05 6.81 -1.82
N LYS A 10 -9.49 7.92 -1.22
CA LYS A 10 -8.75 9.19 -1.30
C LYS A 10 -7.37 9.02 -0.67
N LEU A 11 -6.42 9.84 -1.14
CA LEU A 11 -5.11 9.94 -0.52
C LEU A 11 -5.26 10.57 0.88
N THR A 12 -4.80 9.86 1.90
CA THR A 12 -4.98 10.20 3.31
C THR A 12 -3.62 10.31 4.01
N PRO A 13 -3.40 11.25 4.93
CA PRO A 13 -2.16 11.31 5.72
C PRO A 13 -1.86 10.00 6.45
N LEU A 14 -0.61 9.54 6.38
CA LEU A 14 -0.17 8.35 7.11
C LEU A 14 0.22 8.75 8.53
N GLU A 15 -0.79 8.82 9.39
CA GLU A 15 -0.65 9.16 10.80
C GLU A 15 -1.59 8.30 11.66
N LYS A 16 -1.25 8.15 12.94
CA LYS A 16 -1.97 7.27 13.87
C LYS A 16 -3.49 7.51 13.85
N LYS A 17 -3.95 8.76 13.93
CA LYS A 17 -5.37 9.12 13.90
C LYS A 17 -6.08 8.64 12.63
N SER A 18 -5.44 8.78 11.47
CA SER A 18 -6.01 8.39 10.18
C SER A 18 -6.08 6.87 10.03
N VAL A 19 -5.10 6.15 10.59
CA VAL A 19 -5.09 4.67 10.60
C VAL A 19 -6.12 4.13 11.59
N GLU A 20 -6.21 4.67 12.80
CA GLU A 20 -7.18 4.25 13.82
C GLU A 20 -8.65 4.49 13.42
N ALA A 21 -8.90 5.38 12.46
CA ALA A 21 -10.23 5.63 11.91
C ALA A 21 -10.67 4.58 10.86
N LEU A 22 -9.76 3.70 10.41
CA LEU A 22 -10.10 2.64 9.46
C LEU A 22 -10.91 1.54 10.14
N PRO A 23 -11.87 0.91 9.45
CA PRO A 23 -12.55 -0.26 9.98
C PRO A 23 -11.57 -1.43 10.15
N ASN A 24 -11.84 -2.27 11.15
CA ASN A 24 -11.19 -3.59 11.29
C ASN A 24 -11.69 -4.54 10.20
N ASP A 25 -11.00 -5.67 10.02
CA ASP A 25 -11.32 -6.70 9.02
C ASP A 25 -11.44 -6.10 7.61
N LEU A 26 -10.42 -5.30 7.26
CA LEU A 26 -10.32 -4.59 5.99
C LEU A 26 -9.26 -5.27 5.09
N PRO A 27 -9.60 -6.39 4.43
CA PRO A 27 -8.67 -7.03 3.52
C PRO A 27 -8.53 -6.20 2.25
N GLY A 28 -7.31 -6.08 1.75
CA GLY A 28 -7.07 -5.35 0.53
C GLY A 28 -5.61 -5.08 0.23
N VAL A 29 -5.40 -4.12 -0.67
CA VAL A 29 -4.08 -3.63 -1.06
C VAL A 29 -3.97 -2.14 -0.77
N TYR A 30 -2.75 -1.68 -0.55
CA TYR A 30 -2.45 -0.29 -0.24
C TYR A 30 -1.13 0.14 -0.85
N ARG A 31 -0.97 1.46 -0.99
CA ARG A 31 0.30 2.08 -1.34
C ARG A 31 0.61 3.20 -0.38
N LEU A 32 1.89 3.33 -0.03
CA LEU A 32 2.44 4.43 0.74
C LEU A 32 3.14 5.40 -0.20
N SER A 33 2.92 6.69 0.03
CA SER A 33 3.49 7.76 -0.79
C SER A 33 4.03 8.86 0.09
N TYR A 34 5.09 9.53 -0.35
CA TYR A 34 5.56 10.75 0.30
C TYR A 34 5.29 11.95 -0.60
N LYS A 35 5.11 13.12 0.01
CA LYS A 35 5.06 14.40 -0.70
C LYS A 35 6.48 14.94 -0.86
N ALA A 36 6.93 15.13 -2.10
CA ALA A 36 8.23 15.71 -2.42
C ALA A 36 8.19 17.24 -2.43
N GLU A 37 9.37 17.86 -2.53
CA GLU A 37 9.53 19.32 -2.55
C GLU A 37 8.92 19.97 -3.79
N ASP A 38 8.83 19.23 -4.90
CA ASP A 38 8.14 19.63 -6.13
C ASP A 38 6.60 19.65 -5.98
N GLY A 39 6.08 19.24 -4.83
CA GLY A 39 4.65 19.16 -4.52
C GLY A 39 3.97 17.89 -5.01
N ASN A 40 4.67 17.02 -5.75
CA ASN A 40 4.16 15.76 -6.25
C ASN A 40 4.22 14.65 -5.18
N TYR A 41 3.47 13.57 -5.44
CA TYR A 41 3.43 12.40 -4.57
C TYR A 41 4.07 11.21 -5.27
N TYR A 42 5.01 10.57 -4.58
CA TYR A 42 5.75 9.43 -5.11
C TYR A 42 5.52 8.21 -4.24
N VAL A 43 5.23 7.07 -4.87
CA VAL A 43 5.02 5.79 -4.19
C VAL A 43 6.37 5.21 -3.80
N PHE A 44 6.56 4.94 -2.51
CA PHE A 44 7.80 4.34 -2.00
C PHE A 44 7.60 2.91 -1.49
N TYR A 45 6.35 2.48 -1.28
CA TYR A 45 6.02 1.13 -0.86
C TYR A 45 4.61 0.74 -1.33
N VAL A 46 4.42 -0.53 -1.66
CA VAL A 46 3.12 -1.15 -1.92
C VAL A 46 2.99 -2.43 -1.11
N GLY A 47 1.77 -2.76 -0.68
CA GLY A 47 1.53 -3.95 0.11
C GLY A 47 0.11 -4.47 0.03
N LYS A 48 -0.09 -5.70 0.51
CA LYS A 48 -1.40 -6.29 0.80
C LYS A 48 -1.54 -6.65 2.28
N ALA A 49 -2.78 -6.82 2.73
CA ALA A 49 -3.07 -7.33 4.06
C ALA A 49 -4.44 -8.00 4.13
N GLU A 50 -4.60 -8.94 5.08
CA GLU A 50 -5.92 -9.40 5.54
C GLU A 50 -6.64 -8.32 6.36
N ASP A 51 -5.88 -7.45 7.02
CA ASP A 51 -6.37 -6.24 7.66
C ASP A 51 -5.39 -5.08 7.44
N ILE A 52 -5.81 -4.13 6.59
CA ILE A 52 -5.04 -2.92 6.29
C ILE A 52 -4.85 -2.04 7.53
N ASN A 53 -5.83 -1.96 8.44
CA ASN A 53 -5.70 -1.18 9.68
C ASN A 53 -4.51 -1.68 10.50
N VAL A 54 -4.47 -2.99 10.72
CA VAL A 54 -3.40 -3.65 11.48
C VAL A 54 -2.05 -3.44 10.80
N ARG A 55 -1.96 -3.64 9.48
CA ARG A 55 -0.68 -3.53 8.76
C ARG A 55 -0.15 -2.10 8.70
N LEU A 56 -1.01 -1.11 8.49
CA LEU A 56 -0.61 0.31 8.55
C LEU A 56 -0.20 0.73 9.97
N SER A 57 -0.86 0.21 11.00
CA SER A 57 -0.48 0.44 12.39
C SER A 57 0.92 -0.13 12.70
N GLN A 58 1.24 -1.29 12.14
CA GLN A 58 2.59 -1.88 12.24
C GLN A 58 3.64 -1.00 11.57
N HIS A 59 3.36 -0.43 10.39
CA HIS A 59 4.27 0.52 9.73
C HIS A 59 4.55 1.79 10.55
N LEU A 60 3.57 2.24 11.32
CA LEU A 60 3.72 3.38 12.24
C LEU A 60 4.41 3.00 13.57
N SER A 61 4.61 1.72 13.83
CA SER A 61 5.23 1.24 15.07
C SER A 61 6.74 1.51 15.07
N PRO A 62 7.35 1.80 16.24
CA PRO A 62 8.81 1.85 16.36
C PRO A 62 9.49 0.51 15.99
N ASN A 63 8.73 -0.59 16.00
CA ASN A 63 9.17 -1.95 15.65
C ASN A 63 8.96 -2.29 14.16
N GLU A 64 8.75 -1.31 13.28
CA GLU A 64 8.76 -1.58 11.83
C GLU A 64 10.14 -2.11 11.39
N ASP A 65 10.15 -3.34 10.89
CA ASP A 65 11.36 -4.05 10.47
C ASP A 65 11.93 -3.50 9.15
N ASN A 66 11.08 -2.99 8.27
CA ASN A 66 11.50 -2.36 7.03
C ASN A 66 12.08 -0.97 7.31
N VAL A 67 13.41 -0.93 7.43
CA VAL A 67 14.16 0.30 7.72
C VAL A 67 13.92 1.39 6.68
N CYS A 68 13.68 1.03 5.41
CA CYS A 68 13.35 2.00 4.36
C CYS A 68 12.03 2.72 4.67
N ILE A 69 10.96 1.98 4.98
CA ILE A 69 9.67 2.56 5.38
C ILE A 69 9.82 3.43 6.62
N LYS A 70 10.52 2.95 7.65
CA LYS A 70 10.78 3.69 8.88
C LYS A 70 11.49 5.02 8.63
N ASN A 71 12.45 5.06 7.72
CA ASN A 71 13.14 6.28 7.33
C ASN A 71 12.21 7.26 6.60
N TYR A 72 11.36 6.80 5.69
CA TYR A 72 10.40 7.67 5.01
C TYR A 72 9.40 8.28 6.00
N ILE A 73 8.81 7.47 6.87
CA ILE A 73 7.82 7.92 7.86
C ILE A 73 8.44 8.94 8.83
N SER A 74 9.69 8.77 9.24
CA SER A 74 10.34 9.69 10.19
C SER A 74 10.84 10.99 9.57
N THR A 75 11.05 11.05 8.24
CA THR A 75 11.70 12.20 7.59
C THR A 75 10.83 12.93 6.57
N LYS A 76 9.70 12.34 6.14
CA LYS A 76 8.84 12.88 5.09
C LYS A 76 7.38 12.93 5.52
N SER A 77 6.62 13.84 4.90
CA SER A 77 5.16 13.81 4.98
C SER A 77 4.63 12.64 4.15
N CYS A 78 4.21 11.58 4.84
CA CYS A 78 3.74 10.34 4.23
C CYS A 78 2.22 10.28 4.17
N PHE A 79 1.72 9.53 3.19
CA PHE A 79 0.32 9.36 2.86
C PHE A 79 0.08 7.92 2.45
N PHE A 80 -1.17 7.47 2.54
CA PHE A 80 -1.60 6.19 2.03
C PHE A 80 -2.92 6.31 1.28
N ARG A 81 -3.17 5.33 0.42
CA ARG A 81 -4.52 4.99 -0.04
C ARG A 81 -4.61 3.49 -0.23
N TYR A 82 -5.83 2.98 -0.21
CA TYR A 82 -6.07 1.54 -0.24
C TYR A 82 -7.29 1.20 -1.11
N ALA A 83 -7.37 -0.06 -1.52
CA ALA A 83 -8.53 -0.64 -2.16
C ALA A 83 -8.90 -1.92 -1.40
N LYS A 84 -10.17 -2.05 -1.01
CA LYS A 84 -10.68 -3.26 -0.37
C LYS A 84 -10.77 -4.37 -1.41
N ILE A 85 -10.21 -5.55 -1.09
CA ILE A 85 -10.24 -6.74 -1.94
C ILE A 85 -10.36 -7.94 -1.01
N THR A 86 -11.45 -8.70 -1.11
CA THR A 86 -11.71 -9.86 -0.25
C THR A 86 -11.01 -11.12 -0.74
N GLU A 87 -10.78 -11.23 -2.04
CA GLU A 87 -10.17 -12.39 -2.68
C GLU A 87 -8.64 -12.30 -2.61
N SER A 88 -8.01 -13.27 -1.91
CA SER A 88 -6.56 -13.28 -1.70
C SER A 88 -5.75 -13.30 -3.00
N TYR A 89 -6.13 -14.15 -3.95
CA TYR A 89 -5.41 -14.25 -5.23
C TYR A 89 -5.50 -12.96 -6.07
N ILE A 90 -6.55 -12.16 -5.90
CA ILE A 90 -6.67 -10.84 -6.53
C ILE A 90 -5.78 -9.83 -5.80
N ARG A 91 -5.71 -9.87 -4.45
CA ARG A 91 -4.74 -9.06 -3.68
C ARG A 91 -3.31 -9.33 -4.11
N ASP A 92 -2.95 -10.59 -4.29
CA ASP A 92 -1.62 -11.01 -4.73
C ASP A 92 -1.29 -10.44 -6.12
N ALA A 93 -2.21 -10.61 -7.07
CA ALA A 93 -2.04 -10.08 -8.42
C ALA A 93 -1.97 -8.54 -8.44
N ALA A 94 -2.78 -7.86 -7.63
CA ALA A 94 -2.81 -6.42 -7.51
C ALA A 94 -1.51 -5.87 -6.90
N GLU A 95 -1.00 -6.48 -5.83
CA GLU A 95 0.26 -6.11 -5.19
C GLU A 95 1.45 -6.22 -6.17
N LYS A 96 1.55 -7.33 -6.89
CA LYS A 96 2.58 -7.54 -7.92
C LYS A 96 2.48 -6.52 -9.06
N GLN A 97 1.27 -6.25 -9.56
CA GLN A 97 1.07 -5.26 -10.63
C GLN A 97 1.41 -3.84 -10.16
N MET A 98 1.08 -3.48 -8.92
CA MET A 98 1.48 -2.20 -8.35
C MET A 98 3.00 -2.08 -8.20
N TYR A 99 3.66 -3.15 -7.77
CA TYR A 99 5.12 -3.19 -7.67
C TYR A 99 5.76 -2.93 -9.04
N LYS A 100 5.30 -3.63 -10.09
CA LYS A 100 5.78 -3.42 -11.47
C LYS A 100 5.48 -2.02 -12.02
N GLN A 101 4.33 -1.42 -11.67
CA GLN A 101 3.95 -0.09 -12.14
C GLN A 101 4.76 1.03 -11.45
N HIS A 102 5.03 0.88 -10.16
CA HIS A 102 5.60 1.96 -9.35
C HIS A 102 7.09 1.81 -9.05
N GLU A 103 7.65 0.60 -9.21
CA GLU A 103 9.02 0.25 -8.86
C GLU A 103 9.45 0.83 -7.49
N PRO A 104 8.66 0.58 -6.42
CA PRO A 104 8.83 1.24 -5.14
C PRO A 104 10.14 0.88 -4.45
N THR A 105 10.86 1.88 -3.95
CA THR A 105 12.20 1.71 -3.37
C THR A 105 12.23 0.86 -2.09
N CYS A 106 11.14 0.79 -1.33
CA CYS A 106 11.12 0.06 -0.05
C CYS A 106 10.52 -1.35 -0.14
N ASN A 107 10.18 -1.84 -1.34
CA ASN A 107 9.82 -3.24 -1.51
C ASN A 107 11.10 -4.04 -1.80
N ASP A 108 11.60 -4.79 -0.81
CA ASP A 108 12.87 -5.52 -0.88
C ASP A 108 12.89 -6.64 -1.92
N LYS A 109 11.71 -7.16 -2.27
CA LYS A 109 11.52 -8.20 -3.30
C LYS A 109 10.24 -7.97 -4.08
N GLU A 110 10.22 -8.47 -5.31
CA GLU A 110 8.99 -8.54 -6.09
C GLU A 110 7.94 -9.40 -5.35
N PRO A 111 6.70 -8.91 -5.18
CA PRO A 111 5.62 -9.68 -4.59
C PRO A 111 5.20 -10.86 -5.45
N ASP A 112 4.82 -11.96 -4.81
CA ASP A 112 4.20 -13.10 -5.47
C ASP A 112 2.79 -12.71 -5.95
N GLY A 113 2.43 -13.13 -7.16
CA GLY A 113 1.15 -12.84 -7.77
C GLY A 113 1.01 -13.48 -9.14
N ARG A 114 -0.21 -13.91 -9.45
CA ARG A 114 -0.54 -14.55 -10.73
C ARG A 114 -0.58 -13.52 -11.86
N ASP A 115 0.02 -13.83 -12.99
CA ASP A 115 0.05 -12.93 -14.16
C ASP A 115 -1.21 -13.07 -15.07
N ASP A 116 -2.07 -14.06 -14.84
CA ASP A 116 -3.30 -14.30 -15.62
C ASP A 116 -4.54 -13.54 -15.10
N VAL A 117 -4.38 -12.84 -13.98
CA VAL A 117 -5.37 -11.91 -13.38
C VAL A 117 -4.91 -10.49 -13.66
N LYS A 118 -5.69 -9.74 -14.43
CA LYS A 118 -5.40 -8.33 -14.73
C LYS A 118 -6.17 -7.42 -13.79
N VAL A 119 -5.44 -6.56 -13.08
CA VAL A 119 -6.03 -5.61 -12.15
C VAL A 119 -5.79 -4.21 -12.70
N ASN A 120 -6.86 -3.48 -12.98
CA ASN A 120 -6.79 -2.09 -13.37
C ASN A 120 -6.51 -1.23 -12.12
N LEU A 121 -5.33 -0.60 -12.12
CA LEU A 121 -4.81 0.19 -11.00
C LEU A 121 -5.15 1.69 -11.09
N THR A 122 -5.77 2.15 -12.18
CA THR A 122 -6.14 3.56 -12.41
C THR A 122 -7.37 3.98 -11.65
#